data_AF-A0A4Q2UC97-F1
#
_entry.id   AF-A0A4Q2UC97-F1
#
_cell.length_a   1.000
_cell.length_b   1.000
_cell.length_c   1.000
_cell.angle_alpha   90.00
_cell.angle_beta   90.00
_cell.angle_gamma   90.00
#
_symmetry.space_group_name_H-M   'P 1'
#
loop_
_entity.id
_entity.type
_entity.pdbx_description
1 polymer ?
#
loop_
_entity_poly.entity_id
_entity_poly.type
_entity_poly.pdbx_seq_one_letter_code
_entity_poly.pdbx_strand_id
1 'polypeptide(L)'
;MKNLLAYQTWVVILVLIAAASCSRQEFFEPLISSDNPISVSETKPWVERFVKRDSNATQRFSNHVFIWKQAVVKQLPNRTSYVQVPLAEAAGGKRVIVDPTTKAQIPAPLLQAIIHKDVKGEFQIRVMELTPDAEYTNLHPGFTGDADYTGMQLLWDWAGKVVGGNRYEKGKVVGRVMPNQAGSPNARKMQYCEDWLRQYIYIGCTNRYNETTVVGTVLYYRLGTYPPTPQRPNEVAPGSYISCDVWQNGGGPEYFQICTPDPTYDPFNPSNPSNPSNPFSPLTGSGATALLELYNNKKALFGPCPGLTDSWRYQIDHRATTAVKDKLNRLATFSPFNQGLFPSYPNVPQDWYVQSISSAVGTLVNLDNFSVFMDDLPIVDGRRLSLNEFAEYVRLHINDFVDTSLSSFSPHPLTGENEAGLWGSNYATGAVILINIPGDAGSVIVTEHHQGQESAGWTFATIHDAFVQDHPVSGVRTFSIYETAGGYMFNTQGADRLTNYLGHFAQQSLGIPFDQADALWISMQNKMYQFLTTHGAQPQILQPVRNRPKWDDVKRALDENRSLSTLPCN
;
A
#
# COMPACT_ATOMS: atom_id res chain seq x y z
N MET A 1 -22.82 33.88 9.00
CA MET A 1 -22.34 32.95 10.06
C MET A 1 -22.20 31.51 9.58
N LYS A 2 -23.19 30.87 8.91
CA LYS A 2 -23.05 29.49 8.39
C LYS A 2 -21.85 29.26 7.45
N ASN A 3 -21.51 30.24 6.59
CA ASN A 3 -20.37 30.12 5.67
C ASN A 3 -19.00 30.25 6.36
N LEU A 4 -18.93 30.90 7.53
CA LEU A 4 -17.68 31.07 8.28
C LEU A 4 -17.32 29.76 9.00
N LEU A 5 -18.31 29.07 9.56
CA LEU A 5 -18.15 27.75 10.17
C LEU A 5 -17.76 26.69 9.13
N ALA A 6 -18.39 26.68 7.96
CA ALA A 6 -18.00 25.77 6.87
C ALA A 6 -16.54 25.99 6.45
N TYR A 7 -16.13 27.25 6.26
CA TYR A 7 -14.75 27.58 5.89
C TYR A 7 -13.72 27.18 6.96
N GLN A 8 -14.03 27.41 8.24
CA GLN A 8 -13.17 26.99 9.35
C GLN A 8 -13.04 25.45 9.42
N THR A 9 -14.13 24.71 9.20
CA THR A 9 -14.08 23.25 9.13
C THR A 9 -13.23 22.75 7.96
N TRP A 10 -13.35 23.36 6.77
CA TRP A 10 -12.53 23.01 5.60
C TRP A 10 -11.04 23.29 5.81
N VAL A 11 -10.68 24.41 6.45
CA VAL A 11 -9.28 24.71 6.78
C VAL A 11 -8.72 23.67 7.76
N VAL A 12 -9.49 23.25 8.77
CA VAL A 12 -9.07 22.20 9.71
C VAL A 12 -8.92 20.85 9.00
N ILE A 13 -9.85 20.47 8.13
CA ILE A 13 -9.78 19.23 7.34
C ILE A 13 -8.56 19.24 6.41
N LEU A 14 -8.30 20.34 5.70
CA LEU A 14 -7.13 20.46 4.82
C LEU A 14 -5.81 20.39 5.60
N VAL A 15 -5.75 20.99 6.81
CA VAL A 15 -4.59 20.87 7.70
C VAL A 15 -4.40 19.43 8.18
N LEU A 16 -5.48 18.70 8.48
CA LEU A 16 -5.43 17.29 8.89
C LEU A 16 -5.04 16.35 7.72
N ILE A 17 -5.54 16.61 6.51
CA ILE A 17 -5.16 15.87 5.29
C ILE A 17 -3.68 16.13 4.98
N ALA A 18 -3.22 17.39 5.00
CA ALA A 18 -1.81 17.71 4.80
C ALA A 18 -0.91 17.04 5.85
N ALA A 19 -1.34 17.00 7.12
CA ALA A 19 -0.63 16.30 8.19
C ALA A 19 -0.61 14.77 8.00
N ALA A 20 -1.69 14.17 7.46
CA ALA A 20 -1.80 12.72 7.28
C ALA A 20 -1.16 12.20 5.98
N SER A 21 -1.21 12.97 4.88
CA SER A 21 -0.49 12.70 3.64
C SER A 21 1.03 12.84 3.82
N CYS A 22 1.45 13.49 4.91
CA CYS A 22 2.83 13.51 5.38
C CYS A 22 3.16 12.38 6.38
N SER A 23 2.28 11.37 6.55
CA SER A 23 2.61 10.18 7.34
C SER A 23 3.67 9.34 6.62
N ARG A 24 4.92 9.72 6.85
CA ARG A 24 6.10 9.06 6.30
C ARG A 24 6.21 7.66 6.86
N GLN A 25 6.51 6.71 5.98
CA GLN A 25 6.83 5.37 6.44
C GLN A 25 8.21 5.43 7.10
N GLU A 26 8.24 5.20 8.41
CA GLU A 26 9.49 5.18 9.18
C GLU A 26 10.48 4.17 8.59
N PHE A 27 11.76 4.49 8.68
CA PHE A 27 12.82 3.68 8.08
C PHE A 27 12.88 2.29 8.72
N PHE A 28 12.42 2.12 9.95
CA PHE A 28 12.60 0.88 10.70
C PHE A 28 11.26 0.32 11.18
N GLU A 29 10.91 -0.87 10.70
CA GLU A 29 9.88 -1.72 11.30
C GLU A 29 10.60 -2.81 12.13
N PRO A 30 10.71 -2.68 13.47
CA PRO A 30 11.24 -3.74 14.31
C PRO A 30 10.35 -4.95 14.12
N LEU A 31 10.99 -6.07 13.86
CA LEU A 31 10.30 -7.32 13.54
C LEU A 31 9.28 -7.69 14.62
N ILE A 32 9.58 -7.42 15.91
CA ILE A 32 8.64 -7.50 17.02
C ILE A 32 9.19 -6.67 18.20
N SER A 33 8.36 -5.89 18.88
CA SER A 33 8.79 -5.01 19.98
C SER A 33 7.75 -4.97 21.11
N SER A 34 8.21 -4.76 22.35
CA SER A 34 7.33 -4.48 23.49
C SER A 34 6.85 -3.02 23.51
N ASP A 35 5.65 -2.78 24.04
CA ASP A 35 5.11 -1.43 24.29
C ASP A 35 5.85 -0.63 25.39
N ASN A 36 6.89 -1.21 25.99
CA ASN A 36 7.66 -0.52 27.03
C ASN A 36 8.52 0.59 26.41
N PRO A 37 8.27 1.87 26.75
CA PRO A 37 9.07 2.96 26.24
C PRO A 37 10.53 2.79 26.68
N ILE A 38 11.44 3.13 25.76
CA ILE A 38 12.89 3.06 25.95
C ILE A 38 13.46 4.49 25.98
N SER A 39 14.50 4.72 26.77
CA SER A 39 15.16 6.02 26.89
C SER A 39 16.66 5.93 26.62
N VAL A 40 17.29 7.06 26.26
CA VAL A 40 18.75 7.13 26.07
C VAL A 40 19.50 6.82 27.38
N SER A 41 19.00 7.29 28.52
CA SER A 41 19.62 7.09 29.83
C SER A 41 19.60 5.64 30.28
N GLU A 42 18.56 4.88 29.94
CA GLU A 42 18.49 3.44 30.18
C GLU A 42 19.37 2.65 29.18
N THR A 43 19.36 3.08 27.92
CA THR A 43 20.01 2.38 26.81
C THR A 43 21.53 2.45 26.86
N LYS A 44 22.08 3.63 27.19
CA LYS A 44 23.53 3.85 27.16
C LYS A 44 24.31 2.91 28.07
N PRO A 45 23.98 2.75 29.37
CA PRO A 45 24.67 1.81 30.25
C PRO A 45 24.52 0.36 29.80
N TRP A 46 23.40 0.00 29.17
CA TRP A 46 23.23 -1.35 28.64
C TRP A 46 24.16 -1.61 27.45
N VAL A 47 24.25 -0.68 26.49
CA VAL A 47 25.16 -0.79 25.34
C VAL A 47 26.61 -0.86 25.79
N GLU A 48 27.03 -0.02 26.75
CA GLU A 48 28.40 -0.04 27.28
C GLU A 48 28.75 -1.41 27.89
N ARG A 49 27.80 -2.06 28.60
CA ARG A 49 27.98 -3.42 29.11
C ARG A 49 28.00 -4.46 28.00
N PHE A 50 27.07 -4.37 27.05
CA PHE A 50 26.99 -5.27 25.89
C PHE A 50 28.31 -5.24 25.10
N VAL A 51 28.80 -4.06 24.75
CA VAL A 51 30.07 -3.91 24.01
C VAL A 51 31.23 -4.47 24.83
N LYS A 52 31.29 -4.21 26.14
CA LYS A 52 32.37 -4.73 26.99
C LYS A 52 32.35 -6.25 27.17
N ARG A 53 31.17 -6.86 27.28
CA ARG A 53 30.99 -8.28 27.64
C ARG A 53 30.89 -9.18 26.40
N ASP A 54 30.09 -8.75 25.44
CA ASP A 54 29.63 -9.57 24.33
C ASP A 54 30.28 -9.17 23.00
N SER A 55 30.96 -8.01 22.94
CA SER A 55 31.77 -7.64 21.79
C SER A 55 33.17 -8.25 21.87
N ASN A 56 33.61 -8.88 20.79
CA ASN A 56 35.02 -9.24 20.61
C ASN A 56 35.65 -8.32 19.56
N ALA A 57 36.98 -8.24 19.52
CA ALA A 57 37.71 -7.40 18.58
C ALA A 57 37.61 -7.84 17.10
N THR A 58 37.03 -9.02 16.84
CA THR A 58 36.86 -9.57 15.48
C THR A 58 35.48 -9.29 14.89
N GLN A 59 34.53 -8.81 15.70
CA GLN A 59 33.22 -8.41 15.22
C GLN A 59 33.30 -7.07 14.49
N ARG A 60 32.53 -6.96 13.41
CA ARG A 60 32.61 -5.85 12.47
C ARG A 60 32.44 -4.46 13.09
N PHE A 61 31.59 -4.34 14.10
CA PHE A 61 31.26 -3.04 14.71
C PHE A 61 31.95 -2.80 16.05
N SER A 62 32.88 -3.67 16.48
CA SER A 62 33.52 -3.58 17.79
C SER A 62 34.40 -2.35 17.98
N ASN A 63 34.90 -1.79 16.89
CA ASN A 63 35.80 -0.63 16.90
C ASN A 63 35.06 0.69 16.66
N HIS A 64 33.74 0.68 16.52
CA HIS A 64 32.95 1.90 16.31
C HIS A 64 32.70 2.65 17.62
N VAL A 65 32.67 3.98 17.53
CA VAL A 65 32.41 4.86 18.67
C VAL A 65 30.98 5.41 18.60
N PHE A 66 30.19 5.14 19.64
CA PHE A 66 28.84 5.66 19.77
C PHE A 66 28.85 7.17 20.05
N ILE A 67 28.19 7.95 19.19
CA ILE A 67 28.05 9.40 19.34
C ILE A 67 26.79 9.71 20.17
N TRP A 68 26.82 9.36 21.46
CA TRP A 68 25.66 9.47 22.35
C TRP A 68 25.01 10.87 22.42
N LYS A 69 25.78 11.94 22.18
CA LYS A 69 25.27 13.32 22.12
C LYS A 69 24.29 13.57 20.95
N GLN A 70 24.24 12.66 19.97
CA GLN A 70 23.34 12.66 18.82
C GLN A 70 22.29 11.55 18.90
N ALA A 71 22.19 10.85 20.04
CA ALA A 71 21.19 9.81 20.20
C ALA A 71 19.77 10.41 20.21
N VAL A 72 18.85 9.78 19.48
CA VAL A 72 17.44 10.18 19.42
C VAL A 72 16.55 9.00 19.78
N VAL A 73 15.47 9.26 20.51
CA VAL A 73 14.40 8.28 20.73
C VAL A 73 13.39 8.48 19.62
N LYS A 74 13.08 7.41 18.90
CA LYS A 74 12.04 7.39 17.86
C LYS A 74 10.90 6.51 18.31
N GLN A 75 9.68 6.93 18.00
CA GLN A 75 8.46 6.19 18.28
C GLN A 75 7.79 5.81 16.97
N LEU A 76 7.43 4.54 16.84
CA LEU A 76 6.77 3.99 15.67
C LEU A 76 5.25 4.09 15.77
N PRO A 77 4.51 3.94 14.66
CA PRO A 77 3.04 3.99 14.67
C PRO A 77 2.38 3.01 15.64
N ASN A 78 3.01 1.85 15.87
CA ASN A 78 2.54 0.85 16.84
C ASN A 78 2.97 1.17 18.29
N ARG A 79 3.33 2.41 18.61
CA ARG A 79 3.81 2.91 19.92
C ARG A 79 5.12 2.34 20.44
N THR A 80 5.71 1.37 19.75
CA THR A 80 7.08 0.92 20.01
C THR A 80 8.04 2.09 19.96
N SER A 81 9.03 2.12 20.85
CA SER A 81 10.13 3.08 20.77
C SER A 81 11.49 2.39 20.60
N TYR A 82 12.41 3.07 19.94
CA TYR A 82 13.81 2.65 19.83
C TYR A 82 14.74 3.85 20.00
N VAL A 83 15.97 3.59 20.42
CA VAL A 83 17.04 4.59 20.46
C VAL A 83 17.92 4.41 19.23
N GLN A 84 18.07 5.47 18.45
CA GLN A 84 18.98 5.54 17.33
C GLN A 84 20.23 6.33 17.74
N VAL A 85 21.42 5.76 17.52
CA VAL A 85 22.70 6.37 17.91
C VAL A 85 23.68 6.31 16.73
N PRO A 86 24.17 7.46 16.23
CA PRO A 86 25.20 7.45 15.21
C PRO A 86 26.50 6.79 15.71
N LEU A 87 27.16 6.07 14.81
CA LEU A 87 28.44 5.39 15.03
C LEU A 87 29.51 6.07 14.17
N ALA A 88 30.59 6.53 14.81
CA ALA A 88 31.80 6.97 14.15
C ALA A 88 32.79 5.80 13.98
N GLU A 89 33.57 5.83 12.90
CA GLU A 89 34.75 4.99 12.76
C GLU A 89 35.80 5.35 13.83
N ALA A 90 36.54 4.37 14.35
CA ALA A 90 37.71 4.66 15.16
C ALA A 90 38.82 5.30 14.30
N ALA A 91 39.49 6.32 14.86
CA ALA A 91 40.75 6.89 14.39
C ALA A 91 40.83 7.21 12.88
N GLY A 92 40.10 8.23 12.41
CA GLY A 92 40.38 8.90 11.13
C GLY A 92 39.91 8.17 9.86
N GLY A 93 39.25 7.02 9.99
CA GLY A 93 38.61 6.34 8.86
C GLY A 93 37.51 7.18 8.21
N LYS A 94 37.49 7.23 6.88
CA LYS A 94 36.40 7.86 6.11
C LYS A 94 35.66 6.77 5.33
N ARG A 95 34.33 6.71 5.49
CA ARG A 95 33.46 5.88 4.66
C ARG A 95 32.95 6.69 3.46
N VAL A 96 33.06 6.12 2.28
CA VAL A 96 32.48 6.65 1.06
C VAL A 96 31.62 5.60 0.36
N ILE A 97 30.63 6.03 -0.40
CA ILE A 97 29.86 5.22 -1.33
C ILE A 97 30.34 5.56 -2.74
N VAL A 98 30.55 4.55 -3.57
CA VAL A 98 30.88 4.76 -4.99
C VAL A 98 29.60 4.65 -5.79
N ASP A 99 29.26 5.72 -6.49
CA ASP A 99 28.18 5.70 -7.48
C ASP A 99 28.57 4.72 -8.61
N PRO A 100 27.77 3.66 -8.86
CA PRO A 100 28.09 2.68 -9.89
C PRO A 100 28.09 3.27 -11.31
N THR A 101 27.33 4.34 -11.55
CA THR A 101 27.17 5.01 -12.84
C THR A 101 28.29 6.04 -13.06
N THR A 102 28.43 7.02 -12.16
CA THR A 102 29.41 8.11 -12.34
C THR A 102 30.81 7.79 -11.82
N LYS A 103 30.94 6.72 -11.00
CA LYS A 103 32.16 6.39 -10.23
C LYS A 103 32.54 7.45 -9.19
N ALA A 104 31.69 8.44 -8.94
CA ALA A 104 31.94 9.47 -7.94
C ALA A 104 32.02 8.86 -6.54
N GLN A 105 32.95 9.37 -5.73
CA GLN A 105 33.04 9.03 -4.31
C GLN A 105 32.22 10.02 -3.50
N ILE A 106 31.24 9.48 -2.79
CA ILE A 106 30.26 10.22 -2.03
C ILE A 106 30.49 9.94 -0.53
N PRO A 107 30.54 10.93 0.37
CA PRO A 107 30.59 10.67 1.81
C PRO A 107 29.43 9.77 2.25
N ALA A 108 29.74 8.62 2.84
CA ALA A 108 28.71 7.70 3.30
C ALA A 108 28.04 8.25 4.57
N PRO A 109 26.71 8.10 4.73
CA PRO A 109 26.05 8.34 6.00
C PRO A 109 26.72 7.55 7.14
N LEU A 110 26.76 8.16 8.33
CA LEU A 110 27.18 7.45 9.54
C LEU A 110 26.30 6.23 9.76
N LEU A 111 26.91 5.11 10.14
CA LEU A 111 26.17 3.95 10.61
C LEU A 111 25.31 4.36 11.82
N GLN A 112 24.15 3.75 11.97
CA GLN A 112 23.22 4.07 13.06
C GLN A 112 22.99 2.81 13.89
N ALA A 113 23.41 2.79 15.15
CA ALA A 113 22.98 1.74 16.07
C ALA A 113 21.50 1.94 16.42
N ILE A 114 20.69 0.90 16.24
CA ILE A 114 19.27 0.85 16.57
C ILE A 114 19.12 -0.07 17.77
N ILE A 115 18.73 0.50 18.91
CA ILE A 115 18.53 -0.22 20.16
C ILE A 115 17.05 -0.22 20.52
N HIS A 116 16.47 -1.40 20.72
CA HIS A 116 15.06 -1.57 21.07
C HIS A 116 14.90 -2.70 22.09
N LYS A 117 13.70 -2.86 22.63
CA LYS A 117 13.33 -4.02 23.46
C LYS A 117 12.50 -5.00 22.60
N ASP A 118 12.84 -6.28 22.64
CA ASP A 118 12.03 -7.33 22.01
C ASP A 118 10.75 -7.62 22.82
N VAL A 119 9.97 -8.62 22.40
CA VAL A 119 8.73 -9.03 23.08
C VAL A 119 8.90 -9.47 24.52
N LYS A 120 10.11 -9.88 24.92
CA LYS A 120 10.42 -10.26 26.30
C LYS A 120 10.87 -9.06 27.13
N GLY A 121 10.93 -7.87 26.53
CA GLY A 121 11.48 -6.68 27.14
C GLY A 121 13.01 -6.68 27.17
N GLU A 122 13.68 -7.61 26.47
CA GLU A 122 15.13 -7.69 26.43
C GLU A 122 15.68 -6.74 25.37
N PHE A 123 16.77 -6.05 25.71
CA PHE A 123 17.42 -5.13 24.79
C PHE A 123 18.08 -5.87 23.62
N GLN A 124 17.88 -5.34 22.43
CA GLN A 124 18.45 -5.80 21.17
C GLN A 124 19.16 -4.63 20.50
N ILE A 125 20.35 -4.89 19.95
CA ILE A 125 21.08 -3.93 19.12
C ILE A 125 21.17 -4.43 17.68
N ARG A 126 20.94 -3.53 16.75
CA ARG A 126 21.19 -3.68 15.31
C ARG A 126 21.98 -2.49 14.82
N VAL A 127 22.68 -2.64 13.71
CA VAL A 127 23.33 -1.52 13.03
C VAL A 127 22.61 -1.30 11.70
N MET A 128 22.17 -0.08 11.46
CA MET A 128 21.55 0.35 10.22
C MET A 128 22.59 1.07 9.36
N GLU A 129 22.71 0.61 8.12
CA GLU A 129 23.54 1.20 7.07
C GLU A 129 22.61 1.74 5.98
N LEU A 130 22.74 3.03 5.67
CA LEU A 130 22.04 3.67 4.56
C LEU A 130 22.97 3.77 3.35
N THR A 131 22.47 3.36 2.19
CA THR A 131 23.17 3.41 0.91
C THR A 131 22.31 4.21 -0.08
N PRO A 132 22.25 5.55 0.08
CA PRO A 132 21.51 6.40 -0.84
C PRO A 132 21.97 6.17 -2.28
N ASP A 133 21.05 6.33 -3.23
CA ASP A 133 21.45 6.41 -4.62
C ASP A 133 22.21 7.72 -4.91
N ALA A 134 22.79 7.79 -6.09
CA ALA A 134 23.61 8.93 -6.49
C ALA A 134 22.81 10.23 -6.59
N GLU A 135 21.61 10.18 -7.18
CA GLU A 135 20.74 11.33 -7.34
C GLU A 135 20.37 11.93 -5.99
N TYR A 136 19.90 11.07 -5.07
CA TYR A 136 19.53 11.45 -3.73
C TYR A 136 20.71 12.02 -2.97
N THR A 137 21.90 11.42 -3.08
CA THR A 137 23.04 11.93 -2.34
C THR A 137 23.54 13.28 -2.84
N ASN A 138 23.47 13.52 -4.16
CA ASN A 138 23.81 14.81 -4.74
C ASN A 138 22.90 15.93 -4.20
N LEU A 139 21.63 15.60 -3.94
CA LEU A 139 20.66 16.53 -3.35
C LEU A 139 20.81 16.66 -1.82
N HIS A 140 21.36 15.65 -1.15
CA HIS A 140 21.41 15.56 0.32
C HIS A 140 22.81 15.21 0.86
N PRO A 141 23.82 16.08 0.69
CA PRO A 141 25.17 15.82 1.17
C PRO A 141 25.22 15.71 2.70
N GLY A 142 25.86 14.65 3.22
CA GLY A 142 26.04 14.43 4.66
C GLY A 142 24.79 13.96 5.42
N PHE A 143 23.76 13.53 4.69
CA PHE A 143 22.46 13.18 5.24
C PHE A 143 22.49 11.94 6.15
N THR A 144 21.67 11.98 7.22
CA THR A 144 21.50 10.91 8.23
C THR A 144 20.03 10.69 8.63
N GLY A 145 19.07 11.24 7.87
CA GLY A 145 17.67 11.43 8.32
C GLY A 145 16.58 10.66 7.56
N ASP A 146 15.32 11.11 7.72
CA ASP A 146 14.10 10.38 7.33
C ASP A 146 13.20 11.09 6.28
N ALA A 147 13.73 11.64 5.19
CA ALA A 147 12.93 12.37 4.19
C ALA A 147 13.21 11.88 2.76
N ASP A 148 12.17 11.47 2.02
CA ASP A 148 12.15 11.13 0.58
C ASP A 148 13.33 10.29 0.06
N TYR A 149 13.88 9.44 0.93
CA TYR A 149 15.07 8.65 0.64
C TYR A 149 14.84 7.72 -0.54
N THR A 150 15.79 7.72 -1.47
CA THR A 150 15.93 6.69 -2.51
C THR A 150 17.25 5.97 -2.30
N GLY A 151 17.21 4.64 -2.21
CA GLY A 151 18.39 3.83 -1.94
C GLY A 151 18.04 2.55 -1.19
N MET A 152 19.05 1.96 -0.52
CA MET A 152 18.87 0.78 0.32
C MET A 152 19.21 1.07 1.77
N GLN A 153 18.37 0.54 2.64
CA GLN A 153 18.63 0.41 4.04
C GLN A 153 18.98 -1.04 4.34
N LEU A 154 20.11 -1.25 4.99
CA LEU A 154 20.57 -2.57 5.43
C LEU A 154 20.59 -2.61 6.95
N LEU A 155 20.02 -3.66 7.53
CA LEU A 155 20.07 -3.94 8.95
C LEU A 155 21.05 -5.09 9.19
N TRP A 156 21.98 -4.84 10.10
CA TRP A 156 23.04 -5.74 10.49
C TRP A 156 22.86 -6.16 11.94
N ASP A 157 23.22 -7.39 12.26
CA ASP A 157 23.55 -7.73 13.64
C ASP A 157 24.91 -7.14 14.03
N TRP A 158 25.24 -7.20 15.33
CA TRP A 158 26.50 -6.66 15.83
C TRP A 158 27.74 -7.38 15.27
N ALA A 159 27.59 -8.64 14.85
CA ALA A 159 28.67 -9.40 14.25
C ALA A 159 28.95 -9.00 12.79
N GLY A 160 28.05 -8.25 12.16
CA GLY A 160 28.19 -7.82 10.77
C GLY A 160 27.44 -8.69 9.76
N LYS A 161 26.51 -9.53 10.19
CA LYS A 161 25.63 -10.28 9.28
C LYS A 161 24.40 -9.45 8.93
N VAL A 162 24.03 -9.42 7.64
CA VAL A 162 22.75 -8.84 7.22
C VAL A 162 21.62 -9.65 7.87
N VAL A 163 20.72 -8.97 8.56
CA VAL A 163 19.51 -9.56 9.17
C VAL A 163 18.23 -9.08 8.50
N GLY A 164 18.30 -8.01 7.69
CA GLY A 164 17.16 -7.50 6.95
C GLY A 164 17.43 -6.12 6.34
N GLY A 165 16.37 -5.42 5.95
CA GLY A 165 16.42 -4.07 5.43
C GLY A 165 15.32 -3.82 4.40
N ASN A 166 15.37 -2.65 3.78
CA ASN A 166 14.37 -2.21 2.81
C ASN A 166 15.04 -1.46 1.65
N ARG A 167 14.44 -1.51 0.47
CA ARG A 167 14.76 -0.63 -0.65
C ARG A 167 13.68 0.44 -0.73
N TYR A 168 14.11 1.69 -0.85
CA TYR A 168 13.24 2.85 -0.91
C TYR A 168 13.33 3.55 -2.26
N GLU A 169 12.20 4.08 -2.71
CA GLU A 169 12.11 5.06 -3.80
C GLU A 169 11.25 6.23 -3.34
N LYS A 170 11.85 7.42 -3.24
CA LYS A 170 11.18 8.66 -2.81
C LYS A 170 10.43 8.46 -1.48
N GLY A 171 11.07 7.81 -0.51
CA GLY A 171 10.52 7.54 0.81
C GLY A 171 9.50 6.40 0.90
N LYS A 172 9.18 5.72 -0.22
CA LYS A 172 8.29 4.54 -0.23
C LYS A 172 9.10 3.24 -0.25
N VAL A 173 8.70 2.26 0.54
CA VAL A 173 9.31 0.91 0.49
C VAL A 173 8.88 0.21 -0.80
N VAL A 174 9.84 -0.08 -1.68
CA VAL A 174 9.61 -0.79 -2.97
C VAL A 174 10.17 -2.21 -2.98
N GLY A 175 10.97 -2.57 -1.99
CA GLY A 175 11.51 -3.92 -1.85
C GLY A 175 12.01 -4.21 -0.44
N ARG A 176 12.17 -5.49 -0.10
CA ARG A 176 12.74 -5.94 1.17
C ARG A 176 14.10 -6.55 0.95
N VAL A 177 15.05 -6.21 1.82
CA VAL A 177 16.37 -6.83 1.86
C VAL A 177 16.33 -8.00 2.84
N MET A 178 16.77 -9.17 2.40
CA MET A 178 16.82 -10.38 3.23
C MET A 178 18.21 -11.01 3.19
N PRO A 179 18.63 -11.68 4.28
CA PRO A 179 19.84 -12.51 4.25
C PRO A 179 19.70 -13.56 3.16
N ASN A 180 20.77 -13.85 2.41
CA ASN A 180 20.74 -14.92 1.42
C ASN A 180 20.57 -16.27 2.15
N GLN A 181 19.33 -16.79 2.19
CA GLN A 181 19.05 -18.12 2.68
C GLN A 181 19.27 -19.10 1.52
N ALA A 182 20.42 -19.77 1.55
CA ALA A 182 20.64 -20.96 0.76
C ALA A 182 19.59 -22.02 1.17
N GLY A 183 18.55 -22.22 0.36
CA GLY A 183 17.84 -23.50 0.37
C GLY A 183 16.35 -23.55 0.69
N SER A 184 15.54 -22.49 0.53
CA SER A 184 14.07 -22.70 0.43
C SER A 184 13.52 -22.28 -0.93
N PRO A 185 13.40 -23.21 -1.90
CA PRO A 185 12.76 -22.96 -3.19
C PRO A 185 11.30 -22.50 -3.09
N ASN A 186 10.62 -22.82 -1.98
CA ASN A 186 9.17 -22.64 -1.85
C ASN A 186 8.76 -21.25 -1.37
N ALA A 187 9.62 -20.51 -0.66
CA ALA A 187 9.34 -19.13 -0.24
C ALA A 187 9.50 -18.10 -1.38
N ARG A 188 10.14 -18.49 -2.50
CA ARG A 188 10.52 -17.60 -3.61
C ARG A 188 9.44 -17.40 -4.66
N LYS A 189 8.26 -18.01 -4.52
CA LYS A 189 7.25 -18.01 -5.59
C LYS A 189 6.43 -16.72 -5.70
N MET A 190 6.42 -15.85 -4.68
CA MET A 190 5.59 -14.63 -4.64
C MET A 190 6.39 -13.32 -4.77
N GLN A 191 7.71 -13.41 -4.87
CA GLN A 191 8.60 -12.26 -4.88
C GLN A 191 9.71 -12.49 -5.90
N TYR A 192 9.99 -11.48 -6.71
CA TYR A 192 11.18 -11.49 -7.54
C TYR A 192 12.35 -11.06 -6.67
N CYS A 193 13.23 -12.01 -6.37
CA CYS A 193 14.42 -11.78 -5.56
C CYS A 193 15.65 -11.72 -6.46
N GLU A 194 16.36 -10.61 -6.39
CA GLU A 194 17.67 -10.47 -7.00
C GLU A 194 18.75 -10.82 -5.98
N ASP A 195 19.73 -11.62 -6.38
CA ASP A 195 20.93 -11.83 -5.59
C ASP A 195 21.85 -10.62 -5.74
N TRP A 196 22.23 -10.04 -4.61
CA TRP A 196 23.14 -8.91 -4.52
C TRP A 196 24.37 -9.32 -3.75
N LEU A 197 25.49 -8.76 -4.20
CA LEU A 197 26.77 -8.91 -3.56
C LEU A 197 27.21 -7.56 -3.01
N ARG A 198 27.68 -7.61 -1.78
CA ARG A 198 28.33 -6.52 -1.09
C ARG A 198 29.80 -6.85 -0.91
N GLN A 199 30.67 -5.90 -1.25
CA GLN A 199 32.10 -6.03 -1.02
C GLN A 199 32.62 -4.76 -0.35
N TYR A 200 33.32 -4.93 0.77
CA TYR A 200 34.04 -3.85 1.41
C TYR A 200 35.48 -3.82 0.90
N ILE A 201 35.89 -2.67 0.38
CA ILE A 201 37.25 -2.43 -0.08
C ILE A 201 37.77 -1.16 0.57
N TYR A 202 39.08 -1.10 0.81
CA TYR A 202 39.72 0.06 1.41
C TYR A 202 41.02 0.41 0.69
N ILE A 203 41.46 1.64 0.87
CA ILE A 203 42.71 2.16 0.34
C ILE A 203 43.38 3.00 1.42
N GLY A 204 44.67 2.76 1.65
CA GLY A 204 45.50 3.63 2.47
C GLY A 204 45.98 4.81 1.63
N CYS A 205 45.79 6.03 2.13
CA CYS A 205 46.29 7.25 1.50
C CYS A 205 47.18 8.00 2.50
N THR A 206 48.41 8.30 2.10
CA THR A 206 49.37 9.03 2.94
C THR A 206 49.61 10.42 2.36
N ASN A 207 49.47 11.44 3.19
CA ASN A 207 49.77 12.82 2.80
C ASN A 207 51.26 13.18 3.01
N ARG A 208 51.68 14.39 2.61
CA ARG A 208 53.06 14.89 2.81
C ARG A 208 53.56 14.93 4.25
N TYR A 209 52.66 14.86 5.23
CA TYR A 209 52.98 14.85 6.66
C TYR A 209 53.07 13.43 7.23
N ASN A 210 53.02 12.42 6.35
CA ASN A 210 53.00 11.01 6.72
C ASN A 210 51.75 10.61 7.55
N GLU A 211 50.68 11.39 7.45
CA GLU A 211 49.39 11.04 8.04
C GLU A 211 48.66 10.10 7.08
N THR A 212 48.37 8.89 7.55
CA THR A 212 47.61 7.89 6.79
C THR A 212 46.12 8.06 7.05
N THR A 213 45.35 8.29 5.99
CA THR A 213 43.88 8.20 6.01
C THR A 213 43.48 6.91 5.30
N VAL A 214 42.69 6.07 5.98
CA VAL A 214 42.06 4.91 5.35
C VAL A 214 40.71 5.35 4.80
N VAL A 215 40.54 5.23 3.48
CA VAL A 215 39.26 5.45 2.82
C VAL A 215 38.67 4.08 2.52
N GLY A 216 37.50 3.79 3.10
CA GLY A 216 36.76 2.56 2.86
C GLY A 216 35.53 2.84 2.01
N THR A 217 35.25 1.97 1.04
CA THR A 217 33.98 1.99 0.32
C THR A 217 33.32 0.63 0.28
N VAL A 218 32.00 0.67 0.11
CA VAL A 218 31.18 -0.51 -0.04
C VAL A 218 30.64 -0.53 -1.46
N LEU A 219 30.95 -1.59 -2.18
CA LEU A 219 30.40 -1.86 -3.49
C LEU A 219 29.17 -2.74 -3.35
N TYR A 220 28.08 -2.31 -3.99
CA TYR A 220 26.85 -3.08 -4.13
C TYR A 220 26.64 -3.37 -5.60
N TYR A 221 26.50 -4.64 -5.96
CA TYR A 221 26.22 -5.02 -7.32
C TYR A 221 25.44 -6.32 -7.40
N ARG A 222 24.61 -6.41 -8.42
CA ARG A 222 23.83 -7.61 -8.72
C ARG A 222 24.76 -8.78 -9.05
N LEU A 223 24.47 -9.96 -8.53
CA LEU A 223 25.27 -11.15 -8.84
C LEU A 223 25.24 -11.41 -10.36
N GLY A 224 26.43 -11.58 -10.95
CA GLY A 224 26.59 -11.72 -12.40
C GLY A 224 26.97 -10.43 -13.14
N THR A 225 27.02 -9.27 -12.45
CA THR A 225 27.63 -8.05 -13.00
C THR A 225 29.06 -7.84 -12.49
N TYR A 226 29.86 -7.08 -13.22
CA TYR A 226 31.22 -6.74 -12.79
C TYR A 226 31.18 -5.65 -11.71
N PRO A 227 31.92 -5.80 -10.60
CA PRO A 227 32.05 -4.73 -9.62
C PRO A 227 32.60 -3.47 -10.32
N PRO A 228 32.02 -2.29 -10.06
CA PRO A 228 32.65 -1.06 -10.49
C PRO A 228 34.00 -0.92 -9.77
N THR A 229 35.11 -0.88 -10.52
CA THR A 229 36.40 -0.49 -9.95
C THR A 229 36.31 0.98 -9.55
N PRO A 230 36.43 1.34 -8.26
CA PRO A 230 36.42 2.74 -7.86
C PRO A 230 37.61 3.45 -8.50
N GLN A 231 37.40 4.68 -8.94
CA GLN A 231 38.53 5.56 -9.18
C GLN A 231 39.30 5.73 -7.86
N ARG A 232 40.63 5.74 -7.93
CA ARG A 232 41.44 6.09 -6.76
C ARG A 232 41.00 7.47 -6.29
N PRO A 233 40.88 7.72 -4.97
CA PRO A 233 40.59 9.06 -4.46
C PRO A 233 41.53 10.04 -5.16
N ASN A 234 40.94 11.01 -5.86
CA ASN A 234 41.60 11.85 -6.83
C ASN A 234 43.00 12.33 -6.37
N GLU A 235 44.05 11.95 -7.13
CA GLU A 235 45.33 12.69 -7.22
C GLU A 235 45.14 14.10 -7.85
N VAL A 236 43.90 14.57 -7.98
CA VAL A 236 43.43 15.50 -9.03
C VAL A 236 43.31 16.95 -8.54
N ALA A 237 44.21 17.37 -7.66
CA ALA A 237 44.57 18.77 -7.56
C ALA A 237 46.08 18.90 -7.79
N PRO A 238 46.54 19.58 -8.85
CA PRO A 238 47.95 19.91 -9.03
C PRO A 238 48.50 20.55 -7.74
N GLY A 239 49.36 19.84 -7.01
CA GLY A 239 49.92 20.28 -5.73
C GLY A 239 49.46 19.52 -4.47
N SER A 240 48.47 18.61 -4.57
CA SER A 240 48.13 17.70 -3.46
C SER A 240 49.05 16.47 -3.46
N TYR A 241 50.05 16.44 -2.58
CA TYR A 241 50.93 15.28 -2.36
C TYR A 241 50.20 14.21 -1.52
N ILE A 242 49.16 13.60 -2.08
CA ILE A 242 48.50 12.44 -1.50
C ILE A 242 48.87 11.23 -2.36
N SER A 243 49.57 10.26 -1.76
CA SER A 243 49.85 8.97 -2.41
C SER A 243 48.92 7.93 -1.83
N CYS A 244 48.15 7.25 -2.68
CA CYS A 244 47.25 6.19 -2.27
C CYS A 244 47.70 4.84 -2.85
N ASP A 245 47.56 3.79 -2.06
CA ASP A 245 47.87 2.41 -2.45
C ASP A 245 46.88 1.86 -3.51
N VAL A 246 46.97 0.57 -3.83
CA VAL A 246 45.90 -0.12 -4.55
C VAL A 246 44.73 -0.42 -3.60
N TRP A 247 43.50 -0.43 -4.12
CA TRP A 247 42.34 -0.90 -3.36
C TRP A 247 42.57 -2.35 -2.90
N GLN A 248 42.42 -2.57 -1.60
CA GLN A 248 42.53 -3.87 -0.96
C GLN A 248 41.14 -4.36 -0.53
N ASN A 249 40.93 -5.68 -0.56
CA ASN A 249 39.73 -6.29 -0.03
C ASN A 249 39.76 -6.27 1.50
N GLY A 250 38.79 -5.62 2.12
CA GLY A 250 38.65 -5.57 3.58
C GLY A 250 37.80 -6.68 4.18
N GLY A 251 37.46 -7.70 3.39
CA GLY A 251 36.68 -8.84 3.83
C GLY A 251 36.23 -9.71 2.65
N GLY A 252 35.62 -10.86 2.98
CA GLY A 252 34.94 -11.69 1.99
C GLY A 252 33.66 -11.00 1.49
N PRO A 253 33.18 -11.34 0.28
CA PRO A 253 31.90 -10.85 -0.20
C PRO A 253 30.75 -11.32 0.69
N GLU A 254 29.80 -10.43 0.94
CA GLU A 254 28.55 -10.74 1.64
C GLU A 254 27.42 -10.81 0.62
N TYR A 255 26.63 -11.89 0.68
CA TYR A 255 25.51 -12.11 -0.23
C TYR A 255 24.20 -11.82 0.49
N PHE A 256 23.33 -11.08 -0.16
CA PHE A 256 21.98 -10.81 0.31
C PHE A 256 21.02 -10.79 -0.88
N GLN A 257 19.72 -10.81 -0.59
CA GLN A 257 18.69 -10.76 -1.61
C GLN A 257 17.87 -9.49 -1.47
N ILE A 258 17.54 -8.86 -2.60
CA ILE A 258 16.53 -7.80 -2.66
C ILE A 258 15.31 -8.41 -3.31
N CYS A 259 14.24 -8.55 -2.54
CA CYS A 259 12.99 -9.13 -2.99
C CYS A 259 11.96 -8.02 -3.17
N THR A 260 11.52 -7.83 -4.41
CA THR A 260 10.38 -6.98 -4.75
C THR A 260 9.15 -7.86 -4.90
N PRO A 261 7.94 -7.36 -4.59
CA PRO A 261 6.72 -8.03 -5.04
C PRO A 261 6.84 -8.31 -6.53
N ASP A 262 6.62 -9.55 -6.96
CA ASP A 262 6.61 -9.87 -8.38
C ASP A 262 5.34 -9.25 -8.99
N PRO A 263 5.45 -8.23 -9.87
CA PRO A 263 4.28 -7.58 -10.45
C PRO A 263 3.52 -8.51 -11.42
N THR A 264 4.15 -9.62 -11.83
CA THR A 264 3.59 -10.64 -12.72
C THR A 264 3.07 -11.87 -11.99
N TYR A 265 3.43 -12.05 -10.72
CA TYR A 265 2.92 -13.15 -9.92
C TYR A 265 1.43 -12.93 -9.64
N ASP A 266 0.63 -13.63 -10.43
CA ASP A 266 -0.78 -13.81 -10.17
C ASP A 266 -0.97 -15.15 -9.45
N PRO A 267 -1.19 -15.17 -8.12
CA PRO A 267 -1.47 -16.41 -7.39
C PRO A 267 -2.74 -17.13 -7.89
N PHE A 268 -3.49 -16.51 -8.80
CA PHE A 268 -4.75 -17.01 -9.35
C PHE A 268 -4.69 -17.32 -10.85
N ASN A 269 -3.52 -17.30 -11.51
CA ASN A 269 -3.42 -17.79 -12.88
C ASN A 269 -3.50 -19.34 -12.91
N PRO A 270 -4.61 -19.94 -13.40
CA PRO A 270 -4.80 -21.39 -13.38
C PRO A 270 -3.85 -22.15 -14.31
N SER A 271 -3.20 -21.43 -15.25
CA SER A 271 -2.21 -22.03 -16.17
C SER A 271 -0.81 -22.17 -15.58
N ASN A 272 -0.58 -21.74 -14.33
CA ASN A 272 0.70 -21.93 -13.65
C ASN A 272 0.76 -23.32 -12.99
N PRO A 273 1.52 -24.29 -13.53
CA PRO A 273 1.47 -25.71 -13.15
C PRO A 273 2.00 -26.02 -11.74
N SER A 274 2.35 -24.99 -10.97
CA SER A 274 2.93 -25.12 -9.63
C SER A 274 2.07 -24.53 -8.51
N ASN A 275 0.79 -24.28 -8.81
CA ASN A 275 -0.22 -23.84 -7.85
C ASN A 275 -0.49 -24.98 -6.84
N PRO A 276 -0.16 -24.83 -5.54
CA PRO A 276 -0.52 -25.85 -4.57
C PRO A 276 -2.04 -25.92 -4.51
N SER A 277 -2.57 -27.11 -4.82
CA SER A 277 -3.98 -27.43 -4.63
C SER A 277 -4.41 -27.06 -3.21
N ASN A 278 -5.30 -26.07 -3.11
CA ASN A 278 -6.01 -25.61 -1.93
C ASN A 278 -5.20 -24.78 -0.89
N PRO A 279 -5.21 -23.43 -0.97
CA PRO A 279 -4.65 -22.55 0.07
C PRO A 279 -5.46 -22.54 1.39
N PHE A 280 -6.53 -23.33 1.52
CA PHE A 280 -7.38 -23.41 2.72
C PHE A 280 -7.09 -24.60 3.65
N SER A 281 -5.97 -25.32 3.51
CA SER A 281 -5.62 -26.41 4.43
C SER A 281 -4.70 -25.92 5.56
N PRO A 282 -5.18 -25.79 6.81
CA PRO A 282 -4.37 -25.30 7.91
C PRO A 282 -3.46 -26.42 8.43
N LEU A 283 -2.16 -26.32 8.17
CA LEU A 283 -1.18 -27.04 8.98
C LEU A 283 -0.95 -26.28 10.28
N THR A 284 -1.14 -26.99 11.38
CA THR A 284 -0.98 -26.58 12.78
C THR A 284 0.47 -26.13 13.04
N GLY A 285 0.74 -24.84 12.84
CA GLY A 285 1.96 -24.17 13.27
C GLY A 285 1.57 -22.86 13.95
N SER A 286 2.18 -22.56 15.10
CA SER A 286 2.03 -21.31 15.86
C SER A 286 2.02 -20.11 14.90
N GLY A 287 0.87 -19.46 14.80
CA GLY A 287 0.39 -18.84 13.57
C GLY A 287 1.07 -17.54 13.15
N ALA A 288 0.88 -17.21 11.88
CA ALA A 288 1.09 -15.86 11.36
C ALA A 288 0.23 -14.87 12.15
N THR A 289 0.79 -13.71 12.50
CA THR A 289 0.09 -12.65 13.24
C THR A 289 -1.10 -12.14 12.42
N ALA A 290 -2.24 -11.76 13.03
CA ALA A 290 -3.43 -11.33 12.26
C ALA A 290 -3.14 -10.16 11.31
N LEU A 291 -2.24 -9.25 11.72
CA LEU A 291 -1.75 -8.17 10.88
C LEU A 291 -0.88 -8.68 9.72
N LEU A 292 -0.04 -9.69 9.96
CA LEU A 292 0.74 -10.35 8.91
C LEU A 292 -0.15 -11.16 7.97
N GLU A 293 -1.23 -11.77 8.47
CA GLU A 293 -2.25 -12.40 7.64
C GLU A 293 -2.96 -11.38 6.76
N LEU A 294 -3.34 -10.19 7.25
CA LEU A 294 -3.85 -9.11 6.41
C LEU A 294 -2.82 -8.56 5.43
N TYR A 295 -1.56 -8.50 5.86
CA TYR A 295 -0.47 -8.03 5.01
C TYR A 295 -0.25 -8.99 3.84
N ASN A 296 -0.18 -10.29 4.12
CA ASN A 296 0.06 -11.37 3.15
C ASN A 296 -1.19 -11.74 2.35
N ASN A 297 -2.37 -11.61 2.96
CA ASN A 297 -3.67 -11.91 2.38
C ASN A 297 -4.66 -10.81 2.73
N LYS A 298 -4.71 -9.78 1.88
CA LYS A 298 -5.64 -8.65 2.00
C LYS A 298 -7.11 -9.07 1.96
N LYS A 299 -7.40 -10.30 1.53
CA LYS A 299 -8.73 -10.90 1.49
C LYS A 299 -9.05 -11.77 2.71
N ALA A 300 -8.16 -11.87 3.69
CA ALA A 300 -8.40 -12.67 4.90
C ALA A 300 -9.65 -12.22 5.68
N LEU A 301 -10.06 -10.94 5.55
CA LEU A 301 -11.29 -10.41 6.16
C LEU A 301 -12.58 -10.93 5.53
N PHE A 302 -12.52 -11.52 4.34
CA PHE A 302 -13.68 -12.14 3.68
C PHE A 302 -13.89 -13.59 4.15
N GLY A 303 -13.02 -14.09 5.03
CA GLY A 303 -13.14 -15.36 5.75
C GLY A 303 -12.94 -16.63 4.90
N PRO A 304 -12.85 -17.81 5.54
CA PRO A 304 -12.94 -19.13 4.91
C PRO A 304 -14.40 -19.63 4.79
N CYS A 305 -15.37 -18.77 5.07
CA CYS A 305 -16.75 -19.16 5.30
C CYS A 305 -17.43 -19.74 4.05
N PRO A 306 -17.87 -21.02 4.09
CA PRO A 306 -18.64 -21.61 3.00
C PRO A 306 -19.91 -20.80 2.71
N GLY A 307 -20.18 -20.50 1.43
CA GLY A 307 -21.35 -19.72 1.00
C GLY A 307 -21.19 -18.19 1.04
N LEU A 308 -20.17 -17.69 1.76
CA LEU A 308 -19.76 -16.28 1.77
C LEU A 308 -18.92 -15.92 0.54
N THR A 309 -18.22 -16.91 -0.01
CA THR A 309 -17.30 -16.75 -1.12
C THR A 309 -17.92 -16.91 -2.48
N ASP A 310 -19.06 -17.58 -2.67
CA ASP A 310 -19.44 -18.01 -4.02
C ASP A 310 -20.21 -16.93 -4.79
N SER A 311 -21.21 -16.29 -4.15
CA SER A 311 -21.97 -15.21 -4.79
C SER A 311 -21.21 -13.88 -4.83
N TRP A 312 -20.35 -13.59 -3.84
CA TRP A 312 -19.49 -12.39 -3.83
C TRP A 312 -18.08 -12.65 -4.39
N ARG A 313 -17.76 -13.89 -4.79
CA ARG A 313 -16.44 -14.26 -5.36
C ARG A 313 -16.06 -13.28 -6.44
N TYR A 314 -17.01 -13.08 -7.35
CA TYR A 314 -16.82 -12.29 -8.54
C TYR A 314 -16.42 -10.87 -8.15
N GLN A 315 -17.13 -10.20 -7.24
CA GLN A 315 -16.83 -8.83 -6.83
C GLN A 315 -15.49 -8.74 -6.05
N ILE A 316 -15.20 -9.71 -5.17
CA ILE A 316 -13.95 -9.75 -4.39
C ILE A 316 -12.73 -10.00 -5.29
N ASP A 317 -12.87 -10.84 -6.30
CA ASP A 317 -11.82 -11.22 -7.25
C ASP A 317 -11.82 -10.38 -8.53
N HIS A 318 -12.78 -9.46 -8.68
CA HIS A 318 -12.97 -8.67 -9.88
C HIS A 318 -11.71 -7.86 -10.22
N ARG A 319 -11.36 -7.88 -11.50
CA ARG A 319 -10.25 -7.10 -12.04
C ARG A 319 -10.74 -6.32 -13.24
N ALA A 320 -10.51 -5.02 -13.21
CA ALA A 320 -10.73 -4.18 -14.38
C ALA A 320 -9.91 -4.69 -15.57
N THR A 321 -10.53 -4.67 -16.74
CA THR A 321 -9.91 -5.09 -18.00
C THR A 321 -8.74 -4.17 -18.38
N THR A 322 -7.87 -4.62 -19.28
CA THR A 322 -6.77 -3.79 -19.80
C THR A 322 -7.29 -2.50 -20.43
N ALA A 323 -8.41 -2.54 -21.16
CA ALA A 323 -9.01 -1.35 -21.77
C ALA A 323 -9.41 -0.28 -20.74
N VAL A 324 -9.97 -0.70 -19.59
CA VAL A 324 -10.30 0.20 -18.48
C VAL A 324 -9.04 0.80 -17.87
N LYS A 325 -8.01 -0.02 -17.61
CA LYS A 325 -6.73 0.45 -17.07
C LYS A 325 -6.03 1.41 -18.02
N ASP A 326 -6.02 1.11 -19.32
CA ASP A 326 -5.45 1.97 -20.36
C ASP A 326 -6.19 3.30 -20.44
N LYS A 327 -7.52 3.30 -20.29
CA LYS A 327 -8.30 4.55 -20.18
C LYS A 327 -7.83 5.38 -18.99
N LEU A 328 -7.79 4.82 -17.79
CA LEU A 328 -7.36 5.55 -16.59
C LEU A 328 -5.92 6.09 -16.75
N ASN A 329 -5.00 5.30 -17.31
CA ASN A 329 -3.65 5.76 -17.62
C ASN A 329 -3.63 6.94 -18.61
N ARG A 330 -4.52 6.96 -19.61
CA ARG A 330 -4.66 8.12 -20.52
C ARG A 330 -5.24 9.33 -19.78
N LEU A 331 -6.24 9.15 -18.93
CA LEU A 331 -6.79 10.24 -18.10
C LEU A 331 -5.72 10.87 -17.21
N ALA A 332 -4.77 10.09 -16.69
CA ALA A 332 -3.64 10.60 -15.92
C ALA A 332 -2.70 11.52 -16.74
N THR A 333 -2.68 11.38 -18.07
CA THR A 333 -1.96 12.31 -18.96
C THR A 333 -2.79 13.55 -19.34
N PHE A 334 -4.11 13.48 -19.16
CA PHE A 334 -5.02 14.58 -19.43
C PHE A 334 -5.15 15.46 -18.19
N SER A 335 -4.42 16.57 -18.17
CA SER A 335 -4.54 17.57 -17.11
C SER A 335 -5.18 18.85 -17.63
N PRO A 336 -6.45 19.16 -17.27
CA PRO A 336 -7.01 20.48 -17.52
C PRO A 336 -6.24 21.59 -16.77
N PHE A 337 -5.40 21.24 -15.78
CA PHE A 337 -4.45 22.16 -15.14
C PHE A 337 -3.31 22.59 -16.09
N ASN A 338 -2.90 21.72 -17.01
CA ASN A 338 -1.91 22.09 -18.05
C ASN A 338 -2.51 23.01 -19.13
N GLN A 339 -3.84 23.12 -19.20
CA GLN A 339 -4.55 24.03 -20.11
C GLN A 339 -4.91 25.38 -19.48
N GLY A 340 -4.49 25.64 -18.23
CA GLY A 340 -4.73 26.93 -17.55
C GLY A 340 -6.18 27.18 -17.14
N LEU A 341 -7.07 26.18 -17.20
CA LEU A 341 -8.48 26.30 -16.82
C LEU A 341 -8.69 26.33 -15.30
N PHE A 342 -7.69 25.88 -14.54
CA PHE A 342 -7.66 25.95 -13.08
C PHE A 342 -6.28 26.42 -12.64
N PRO A 343 -6.17 27.19 -11.53
CA PRO A 343 -4.87 27.50 -10.97
C PRO A 343 -4.13 26.18 -10.72
N SER A 344 -2.96 26.04 -11.33
CA SER A 344 -2.10 24.87 -11.13
C SER A 344 -1.87 24.74 -9.63
N TYR A 345 -2.42 23.69 -9.02
CA TYR A 345 -2.04 23.30 -7.68
C TYR A 345 -0.74 22.50 -7.82
N PRO A 346 0.43 23.08 -7.53
CA PRO A 346 1.64 22.28 -7.49
C PRO A 346 1.42 21.18 -6.45
N ASN A 347 1.67 19.92 -6.84
CA ASN A 347 1.67 18.72 -5.99
C ASN A 347 0.34 17.96 -5.79
N VAL A 348 -0.71 18.16 -6.60
CA VAL A 348 -1.80 17.16 -6.65
C VAL A 348 -1.38 16.01 -7.57
N PRO A 349 -1.25 14.77 -7.07
CA PRO A 349 -1.00 13.61 -7.93
C PRO A 349 -2.09 13.53 -9.00
N GLN A 350 -1.70 13.48 -10.27
CA GLN A 350 -2.63 13.40 -11.40
C GLN A 350 -3.03 11.96 -11.72
N ASP A 351 -2.96 11.09 -10.72
CA ASP A 351 -3.11 9.67 -10.94
C ASP A 351 -4.60 9.33 -11.10
N TRP A 352 -4.88 8.34 -11.94
CA TRP A 352 -6.20 7.72 -12.08
C TRP A 352 -5.98 6.22 -12.01
N TYR A 353 -6.63 5.55 -11.07
CA TYR A 353 -6.47 4.10 -10.95
C TYR A 353 -7.67 3.46 -10.26
N VAL A 354 -7.89 2.18 -10.53
CA VAL A 354 -8.92 1.40 -9.85
C VAL A 354 -8.52 1.16 -8.39
N GLN A 355 -9.38 1.55 -7.46
CA GLN A 355 -9.23 1.25 -6.05
C GLN A 355 -9.68 -0.20 -5.81
N SER A 356 -8.74 -1.13 -5.97
CA SER A 356 -9.02 -2.55 -5.74
C SER A 356 -9.32 -2.84 -4.27
N ILE A 357 -10.23 -3.78 -4.01
CA ILE A 357 -10.52 -4.24 -2.64
C ILE A 357 -9.27 -4.78 -1.92
N SER A 358 -8.30 -5.32 -2.68
CA SER A 358 -7.00 -5.77 -2.19
C SER A 358 -6.04 -4.64 -1.80
N SER A 359 -6.18 -3.44 -2.39
CA SER A 359 -5.32 -2.30 -2.07
C SER A 359 -5.85 -1.44 -0.92
N ALA A 360 -7.12 -1.60 -0.53
CA ALA A 360 -7.67 -0.95 0.66
C ALA A 360 -6.84 -1.26 1.91
N VAL A 361 -6.72 -0.28 2.81
CA VAL A 361 -6.04 -0.47 4.10
C VAL A 361 -7.01 -0.66 5.26
N GLY A 362 -8.26 -0.21 5.13
CA GLY A 362 -9.25 -0.31 6.18
C GLY A 362 -9.62 -1.75 6.53
N THR A 363 -10.01 -2.01 7.76
CA THR A 363 -10.30 -3.36 8.28
C THR A 363 -11.79 -3.71 8.22
N LEU A 364 -12.62 -2.76 7.82
CA LEU A 364 -14.07 -2.90 7.70
C LEU A 364 -14.42 -3.31 6.26
N VAL A 365 -15.20 -4.38 6.16
CA VAL A 365 -15.65 -5.00 4.92
C VAL A 365 -17.17 -4.92 4.86
N ASN A 366 -17.69 -4.69 3.67
CA ASN A 366 -19.10 -4.71 3.35
C ASN A 366 -19.37 -5.65 2.19
N LEU A 367 -20.02 -6.78 2.47
CA LEU A 367 -20.67 -7.59 1.44
C LEU A 367 -22.16 -7.38 1.58
N ASP A 368 -22.80 -6.89 0.54
CA ASP A 368 -24.23 -6.64 0.56
C ASP A 368 -24.92 -7.10 -0.72
N ASN A 369 -26.21 -7.38 -0.61
CA ASN A 369 -27.11 -7.61 -1.73
C ASN A 369 -28.50 -7.07 -1.39
N PHE A 370 -29.00 -6.19 -2.25
CA PHE A 370 -30.33 -5.62 -2.20
C PHE A 370 -31.07 -6.05 -3.46
N SER A 371 -32.21 -6.72 -3.31
CA SER A 371 -32.92 -7.31 -4.46
C SER A 371 -34.42 -7.05 -4.44
N VAL A 372 -35.02 -6.95 -5.62
CA VAL A 372 -36.46 -6.84 -5.84
C VAL A 372 -36.85 -7.88 -6.88
N PHE A 373 -37.69 -8.83 -6.47
CA PHE A 373 -38.33 -9.76 -7.38
C PHE A 373 -39.48 -9.07 -8.10
N MET A 374 -39.77 -9.48 -9.33
CA MET A 374 -40.94 -9.08 -10.11
C MET A 374 -41.45 -10.25 -10.92
N ASP A 375 -42.76 -10.44 -10.98
CA ASP A 375 -43.40 -11.50 -11.78
C ASP A 375 -43.25 -11.28 -13.30
N ASP A 376 -43.15 -10.02 -13.73
CA ASP A 376 -42.98 -9.63 -15.11
C ASP A 376 -42.16 -8.32 -15.23
N LEU A 377 -41.64 -8.02 -16.43
CA LEU A 377 -40.90 -6.79 -16.71
C LEU A 377 -41.85 -5.59 -16.82
N PRO A 378 -41.43 -4.36 -16.47
CA PRO A 378 -42.32 -3.20 -16.45
C PRO A 378 -42.84 -2.80 -17.84
N ILE A 379 -44.04 -2.22 -17.87
CA ILE A 379 -44.65 -1.60 -19.05
C ILE A 379 -44.39 -0.10 -19.00
N VAL A 380 -43.57 0.40 -19.92
CA VAL A 380 -43.28 1.83 -20.09
C VAL A 380 -43.83 2.29 -21.43
N ASP A 381 -44.56 3.41 -21.45
CA ASP A 381 -45.21 3.96 -22.65
C ASP A 381 -46.11 2.95 -23.40
N GLY A 382 -46.82 2.12 -22.62
CA GLY A 382 -47.74 1.11 -23.16
C GLY A 382 -47.07 -0.14 -23.73
N ARG A 383 -45.75 -0.27 -23.63
CA ARG A 383 -44.99 -1.43 -24.09
C ARG A 383 -44.22 -2.09 -22.95
N ARG A 384 -44.30 -3.42 -22.88
CA ARG A 384 -43.45 -4.19 -21.96
C ARG A 384 -41.99 -4.09 -22.41
N LEU A 385 -41.12 -3.66 -21.49
CA LEU A 385 -39.68 -3.62 -21.75
C LEU A 385 -39.14 -5.04 -21.83
N SER A 386 -38.16 -5.26 -22.70
CA SER A 386 -37.28 -6.43 -22.64
C SER A 386 -36.29 -6.30 -21.48
N LEU A 387 -35.63 -7.40 -21.13
CA LEU A 387 -34.67 -7.46 -20.04
C LEU A 387 -33.53 -6.44 -20.24
N ASN A 388 -32.98 -6.34 -21.45
CA ASN A 388 -31.95 -5.36 -21.80
C ASN A 388 -32.47 -3.92 -21.70
N GLU A 389 -33.65 -3.65 -22.26
CA GLU A 389 -34.24 -2.31 -22.21
C GLU A 389 -34.52 -1.86 -20.78
N PHE A 390 -34.95 -2.77 -19.91
CA PHE A 390 -35.16 -2.43 -18.52
C PHE A 390 -33.83 -2.17 -17.79
N ALA A 391 -32.78 -2.97 -18.03
CA ALA A 391 -31.46 -2.70 -17.48
C ALA A 391 -30.91 -1.33 -17.90
N GLU A 392 -31.04 -0.97 -19.19
CA GLU A 392 -30.66 0.36 -19.68
C GLU A 392 -31.51 1.47 -19.06
N TYR A 393 -32.81 1.24 -18.92
CA TYR A 393 -33.71 2.21 -18.30
C TYR A 393 -33.25 2.54 -16.88
N VAL A 394 -33.02 1.51 -16.04
CA VAL A 394 -32.54 1.70 -14.66
C VAL A 394 -31.18 2.38 -14.63
N ARG A 395 -30.26 1.98 -15.52
CA ARG A 395 -28.92 2.56 -15.60
C ARG A 395 -28.98 4.07 -15.89
N LEU A 396 -29.70 4.46 -16.94
CA LEU A 396 -29.79 5.84 -17.38
C LEU A 396 -30.63 6.72 -16.42
N HIS A 397 -31.52 6.11 -15.65
CA HIS A 397 -32.40 6.77 -14.69
C HIS A 397 -32.05 6.43 -13.23
N ILE A 398 -30.81 6.05 -12.94
CA ILE A 398 -30.41 5.54 -11.60
C ILE A 398 -30.79 6.49 -10.46
N ASN A 399 -30.76 7.81 -10.69
CA ASN A 399 -31.16 8.82 -9.72
C ASN A 399 -32.66 8.81 -9.39
N ASP A 400 -33.51 8.36 -10.29
CA ASP A 400 -34.95 8.21 -10.03
C ASP A 400 -35.18 7.05 -9.06
N PHE A 401 -34.29 6.06 -9.10
CA PHE A 401 -34.32 4.89 -8.24
C PHE A 401 -33.62 5.09 -6.90
N VAL A 402 -32.87 6.15 -6.62
CA VAL A 402 -32.26 6.34 -5.28
C VAL A 402 -32.77 7.60 -4.57
N ASP A 403 -32.58 7.69 -3.25
CA ASP A 403 -32.71 8.94 -2.52
C ASP A 403 -31.50 9.84 -2.81
N THR A 404 -31.70 10.84 -3.66
CA THR A 404 -30.66 11.78 -4.10
C THR A 404 -30.19 12.73 -3.00
N SER A 405 -30.85 12.75 -1.83
CA SER A 405 -30.33 13.44 -0.64
C SER A 405 -29.19 12.68 0.03
N LEU A 406 -29.11 11.35 -0.18
CA LEU A 406 -28.02 10.49 0.31
C LEU A 406 -26.87 10.39 -0.68
N SER A 407 -27.17 10.27 -1.97
CA SER A 407 -26.17 10.28 -3.04
C SER A 407 -26.81 10.45 -4.42
N SER A 408 -26.12 11.11 -5.34
CA SER A 408 -26.51 11.17 -6.75
C SER A 408 -25.38 10.78 -7.69
N PHE A 409 -25.74 10.34 -8.90
CA PHE A 409 -24.82 9.82 -9.92
C PHE A 409 -24.86 10.70 -11.16
N SER A 410 -23.70 11.06 -11.70
CA SER A 410 -23.62 11.80 -12.97
C SER A 410 -22.37 11.42 -13.76
N PRO A 411 -22.39 11.48 -15.10
CA PRO A 411 -21.17 11.34 -15.89
C PRO A 411 -20.11 12.36 -15.44
N HIS A 412 -18.87 11.91 -15.26
CA HIS A 412 -17.83 12.74 -14.67
C HIS A 412 -17.45 13.89 -15.63
N PRO A 413 -17.55 15.16 -15.20
CA PRO A 413 -17.47 16.29 -16.12
C PRO A 413 -16.03 16.70 -16.50
N LEU A 414 -15.02 16.20 -15.78
CA LEU A 414 -13.64 16.70 -15.87
C LEU A 414 -12.63 15.66 -16.39
N THR A 415 -13.07 14.54 -16.97
CA THR A 415 -12.12 13.55 -17.52
C THR A 415 -11.46 14.00 -18.83
N GLY A 416 -12.05 14.99 -19.52
CA GLY A 416 -11.65 15.37 -20.88
C GLY A 416 -12.21 14.47 -21.98
N GLU A 417 -12.88 13.38 -21.61
CA GLU A 417 -13.62 12.51 -22.51
C GLU A 417 -15.13 12.80 -22.42
N ASN A 418 -15.90 12.39 -23.43
CA ASN A 418 -17.36 12.52 -23.42
C ASN A 418 -18.00 11.41 -22.57
N GLU A 419 -17.85 11.49 -21.24
CA GLU A 419 -18.42 10.50 -20.32
C GLU A 419 -19.94 10.40 -20.43
N ALA A 420 -20.62 11.52 -20.69
CA ALA A 420 -22.08 11.54 -20.86
C ALA A 420 -22.50 10.76 -22.11
N GLY A 421 -21.77 10.89 -23.21
CA GLY A 421 -21.99 10.10 -24.43
C GLY A 421 -21.67 8.62 -24.23
N LEU A 422 -20.58 8.30 -23.53
CA LEU A 422 -20.20 6.92 -23.24
C LEU A 422 -21.22 6.24 -22.32
N TRP A 423 -21.62 6.92 -21.24
CA TRP A 423 -22.70 6.48 -20.35
C TRP A 423 -24.03 6.36 -21.11
N GLY A 424 -24.38 7.29 -21.99
CA GLY A 424 -25.61 7.22 -22.78
C GLY A 424 -25.62 6.14 -23.86
N SER A 425 -24.51 5.44 -24.10
CA SER A 425 -24.39 4.44 -25.17
C SER A 425 -24.79 3.04 -24.72
N ASN A 426 -24.98 2.14 -25.70
CA ASN A 426 -25.17 0.70 -25.46
C ASN A 426 -23.87 -0.02 -25.02
N TYR A 427 -22.75 0.71 -24.89
CA TYR A 427 -21.44 0.19 -24.50
C TYR A 427 -20.81 1.08 -23.44
N ALA A 428 -21.44 1.12 -22.26
CA ALA A 428 -21.03 2.01 -21.17
C ALA A 428 -19.69 1.63 -20.51
N THR A 429 -19.07 0.50 -20.86
CA THR A 429 -17.76 0.09 -20.32
C THR A 429 -16.72 1.20 -20.51
N GLY A 430 -16.06 1.58 -19.42
CA GLY A 430 -15.11 2.68 -19.35
C GLY A 430 -15.74 4.04 -19.01
N ALA A 431 -17.07 4.18 -18.94
CA ALA A 431 -17.69 5.42 -18.49
C ALA A 431 -17.31 5.70 -17.04
N VAL A 432 -16.82 6.92 -16.77
CA VAL A 432 -16.53 7.40 -15.43
C VAL A 432 -17.73 8.17 -14.90
N ILE A 433 -18.23 7.74 -13.74
CA ILE A 433 -19.39 8.32 -13.07
C ILE A 433 -18.92 8.95 -11.76
N LEU A 434 -19.24 10.23 -11.60
CA LEU A 434 -19.12 10.94 -10.34
C LEU A 434 -20.29 10.55 -9.44
N ILE A 435 -19.96 10.20 -8.20
CA ILE A 435 -20.91 9.95 -7.12
C ILE A 435 -20.82 11.12 -6.14
N ASN A 436 -21.88 11.91 -6.10
CA ASN A 436 -21.99 13.02 -5.17
C ASN A 436 -22.51 12.53 -3.82
N ILE A 437 -21.59 12.11 -2.95
CA ILE A 437 -21.85 11.74 -1.57
C ILE A 437 -21.72 13.00 -0.70
N PRO A 438 -22.72 13.38 0.10
CA PRO A 438 -22.65 14.55 0.96
C PRO A 438 -21.41 14.55 1.87
N GLY A 439 -20.47 15.45 1.57
CA GLY A 439 -19.25 15.65 2.35
C GLY A 439 -18.05 14.80 1.93
N ASP A 440 -18.21 13.83 1.01
CA ASP A 440 -17.13 12.90 0.63
C ASP A 440 -17.36 12.30 -0.78
N ALA A 441 -17.44 13.16 -1.80
CA ALA A 441 -17.68 12.73 -3.17
C ALA A 441 -16.60 11.75 -3.66
N GLY A 442 -16.97 10.84 -4.56
CA GLY A 442 -16.03 9.88 -5.13
C GLY A 442 -16.43 9.50 -6.56
N SER A 443 -15.56 8.76 -7.24
CA SER A 443 -15.79 8.34 -8.62
C SER A 443 -15.76 6.83 -8.77
N VAL A 444 -16.51 6.33 -9.74
CA VAL A 444 -16.50 4.93 -10.18
C VAL A 444 -16.33 4.87 -11.69
N ILE A 445 -15.84 3.72 -12.18
CA ILE A 445 -15.78 3.41 -13.61
C ILE A 445 -16.60 2.16 -13.89
N VAL A 446 -17.33 2.15 -15.01
CA VAL A 446 -17.98 0.94 -15.51
C VAL A 446 -16.92 -0.03 -16.00
N THR A 447 -16.73 -1.15 -15.33
CA THR A 447 -15.77 -2.17 -15.74
C THR A 447 -16.36 -3.20 -16.69
N GLU A 448 -17.66 -3.43 -16.58
CA GLU A 448 -18.42 -4.34 -17.44
C GLU A 448 -19.81 -3.78 -17.72
N HIS A 449 -20.27 -3.96 -18.95
CA HIS A 449 -21.61 -3.70 -19.42
C HIS A 449 -22.06 -4.91 -20.23
N HIS A 450 -23.09 -5.62 -19.76
CA HIS A 450 -23.53 -6.86 -20.39
C HIS A 450 -25.02 -6.79 -20.73
N GLN A 451 -25.34 -7.32 -21.91
CA GLN A 451 -26.69 -7.45 -22.44
C GLN A 451 -26.85 -8.90 -22.90
N GLY A 452 -27.97 -9.51 -22.55
CA GLY A 452 -28.19 -10.95 -22.74
C GLY A 452 -29.67 -11.29 -22.77
N GLN A 453 -29.97 -12.54 -23.11
CA GLN A 453 -31.35 -13.05 -23.09
C GLN A 453 -31.81 -13.38 -21.67
N GLU A 454 -30.89 -13.88 -20.84
CA GLU A 454 -31.19 -14.35 -19.48
C GLU A 454 -30.73 -13.37 -18.39
N SER A 455 -29.81 -12.45 -18.72
CA SER A 455 -29.31 -11.42 -17.80
C SER A 455 -28.76 -10.20 -18.51
N ALA A 456 -28.84 -9.03 -17.86
CA ALA A 456 -28.27 -7.77 -18.31
C ALA A 456 -27.96 -6.87 -17.12
N GLY A 457 -27.01 -5.95 -17.30
CA GLY A 457 -26.58 -5.08 -16.22
C GLY A 457 -25.22 -4.46 -16.44
N TRP A 458 -24.67 -3.88 -15.37
CA TRP A 458 -23.35 -3.27 -15.38
C TRP A 458 -22.65 -3.43 -14.03
N THR A 459 -21.33 -3.33 -14.06
CA THR A 459 -20.48 -3.40 -12.88
C THR A 459 -19.67 -2.12 -12.76
N PHE A 460 -19.72 -1.49 -11.58
CA PHE A 460 -18.84 -0.41 -11.20
C PHE A 460 -17.65 -0.92 -10.39
N ALA A 461 -16.49 -0.33 -10.62
CA ALA A 461 -15.36 -0.36 -9.69
C ALA A 461 -15.06 1.06 -9.21
N THR A 462 -14.74 1.20 -7.93
CA THR A 462 -14.28 2.47 -7.35
C THR A 462 -12.94 2.88 -7.94
N ILE A 463 -12.73 4.16 -8.18
CA ILE A 463 -11.47 4.69 -8.73
C ILE A 463 -10.96 5.86 -7.90
N HIS A 464 -9.64 5.95 -7.81
CA HIS A 464 -8.98 7.19 -7.46
C HIS A 464 -9.12 8.15 -8.64
N ASP A 465 -9.61 9.34 -8.32
CA ASP A 465 -9.89 10.42 -9.24
C ASP A 465 -8.99 11.61 -8.90
N ALA A 466 -8.31 12.20 -9.88
CA ALA A 466 -7.41 13.33 -9.61
C ALA A 466 -8.12 14.56 -9.01
N PHE A 467 -9.45 14.69 -9.19
CA PHE A 467 -10.26 15.82 -8.73
C PHE A 467 -10.93 15.56 -7.39
N VAL A 468 -11.56 14.40 -7.22
CA VAL A 468 -12.29 14.04 -5.99
C VAL A 468 -11.55 13.04 -5.10
N GLN A 469 -10.33 12.68 -5.48
CA GLN A 469 -9.41 11.80 -4.75
C GLN A 469 -9.93 10.36 -4.63
N ASP A 470 -9.49 9.65 -3.60
CA ASP A 470 -9.91 8.29 -3.30
C ASP A 470 -11.39 8.23 -2.92
N HIS A 471 -12.13 7.32 -3.55
CA HIS A 471 -13.46 6.94 -3.07
C HIS A 471 -13.36 6.39 -1.63
N PRO A 472 -14.35 6.65 -0.73
CA PRO A 472 -14.26 6.29 0.70
C PRO A 472 -14.13 4.77 0.94
N VAL A 473 -14.66 3.99 0.00
CA VAL A 473 -14.50 2.55 -0.10
C VAL A 473 -13.79 2.15 -1.38
N SER A 474 -13.04 1.06 -1.32
CA SER A 474 -12.45 0.35 -2.44
C SER A 474 -13.24 -0.93 -2.67
N GLY A 475 -13.78 -1.14 -3.87
CA GLY A 475 -14.70 -2.23 -4.09
C GLY A 475 -15.30 -2.27 -5.48
N VAL A 476 -16.24 -3.21 -5.63
CA VAL A 476 -16.96 -3.48 -6.87
C VAL A 476 -18.43 -3.70 -6.56
N ARG A 477 -19.30 -3.09 -7.36
CA ARG A 477 -20.75 -3.21 -7.24
C ARG A 477 -21.38 -3.52 -8.59
N THR A 478 -22.17 -4.58 -8.62
CA THR A 478 -22.89 -5.03 -9.81
C THR A 478 -24.37 -4.73 -9.65
N PHE A 479 -24.94 -4.20 -10.73
CA PHE A 479 -26.38 -4.03 -10.90
C PHE A 479 -26.80 -5.01 -12.00
N SER A 480 -27.72 -5.91 -11.71
CA SER A 480 -28.19 -6.86 -12.73
C SER A 480 -29.68 -7.11 -12.65
N ILE A 481 -30.23 -7.45 -13.80
CA ILE A 481 -31.57 -8.00 -13.95
C ILE A 481 -31.41 -9.35 -14.62
N TYR A 482 -31.98 -10.40 -14.04
CA TYR A 482 -31.91 -11.74 -14.62
C TYR A 482 -33.23 -12.50 -14.47
N GLU A 483 -33.46 -13.44 -15.38
CA GLU A 483 -34.62 -14.31 -15.37
C GLU A 483 -34.47 -15.39 -14.27
N THR A 484 -35.59 -15.74 -13.65
CA THR A 484 -35.71 -16.77 -12.62
C THR A 484 -36.91 -17.66 -12.95
N ALA A 485 -37.07 -18.78 -12.24
CA ALA A 485 -38.11 -19.78 -12.54
C ALA A 485 -39.57 -19.26 -12.46
N GLY A 486 -39.82 -18.04 -11.97
CA GLY A 486 -41.17 -17.47 -11.84
C GLY A 486 -41.28 -15.99 -12.17
N GLY A 487 -40.28 -15.40 -12.81
CA GLY A 487 -40.24 -13.96 -13.09
C GLY A 487 -38.80 -13.47 -13.20
N TYR A 488 -38.55 -12.24 -12.80
CA TYR A 488 -37.26 -11.58 -12.92
C TYR A 488 -36.77 -11.08 -11.56
N MET A 489 -35.45 -10.94 -11.42
CA MET A 489 -34.81 -10.39 -10.24
C MET A 489 -33.99 -9.16 -10.62
N PHE A 490 -34.30 -8.01 -10.04
CA PHE A 490 -33.36 -6.89 -9.98
C PHE A 490 -32.49 -7.05 -8.74
N ASN A 491 -31.17 -6.91 -8.86
CA ASN A 491 -30.27 -6.87 -7.72
C ASN A 491 -29.21 -5.75 -7.80
N THR A 492 -28.74 -5.35 -6.64
CA THR A 492 -27.56 -4.50 -6.44
C THR A 492 -26.68 -5.19 -5.41
N GLN A 493 -25.55 -5.72 -5.86
CA GLN A 493 -24.65 -6.55 -5.06
C GLN A 493 -23.26 -5.92 -5.00
N GLY A 494 -22.75 -5.67 -3.79
CA GLY A 494 -21.46 -5.04 -3.56
C GLY A 494 -20.49 -5.88 -2.74
N ALA A 495 -19.20 -5.74 -3.04
CA ALA A 495 -18.10 -6.09 -2.13
C ALA A 495 -17.17 -4.88 -1.99
N ASP A 496 -17.21 -4.26 -0.82
CA ASP A 496 -16.49 -3.03 -0.52
C ASP A 496 -15.61 -3.20 0.72
N ARG A 497 -14.52 -2.45 0.77
CA ARG A 497 -13.63 -2.34 1.92
C ARG A 497 -13.21 -0.89 2.10
N LEU A 498 -13.12 -0.39 3.33
CA LEU A 498 -12.72 1.00 3.54
C LEU A 498 -11.35 1.29 2.94
N THR A 499 -11.25 2.35 2.14
CA THR A 499 -10.03 2.68 1.41
C THR A 499 -8.91 3.05 2.38
N ASN A 500 -9.16 3.96 3.32
CA ASN A 500 -8.14 4.54 4.20
C ASN A 500 -8.45 4.39 5.71
N TYR A 501 -7.41 4.52 6.55
CA TYR A 501 -7.51 4.40 8.02
C TYR A 501 -8.17 5.64 8.68
N LEU A 502 -8.20 6.78 7.99
CA LEU A 502 -8.85 8.00 8.47
C LEU A 502 -10.39 7.89 8.40
N GLY A 503 -10.92 7.27 7.35
CA GLY A 503 -12.33 6.88 7.27
C GLY A 503 -12.72 5.97 8.44
N HIS A 504 -11.81 5.08 8.86
CA HIS A 504 -12.00 4.24 10.03
C HIS A 504 -12.08 5.04 11.35
N PHE A 505 -11.30 6.12 11.53
CA PHE A 505 -11.41 6.98 12.72
C PHE A 505 -12.71 7.82 12.73
N ALA A 506 -13.07 8.40 11.58
CA ALA A 506 -14.31 9.18 11.45
C ALA A 506 -15.57 8.31 11.60
N GLN A 507 -15.56 7.09 11.05
CA GLN A 507 -16.71 6.18 11.12
C GLN A 507 -16.80 5.39 12.43
N GLN A 508 -15.68 5.01 13.07
CA GLN A 508 -15.73 4.38 14.40
C GLN A 508 -16.29 5.32 15.48
N SER A 509 -16.07 6.63 15.34
CA SER A 509 -16.57 7.63 16.29
C SER A 509 -18.10 7.80 16.24
N LEU A 510 -18.75 7.41 15.13
CA LEU A 510 -20.15 7.74 14.83
C LEU A 510 -21.12 6.55 14.82
N GLY A 511 -20.61 5.32 14.88
CA GLY A 511 -21.44 4.11 14.87
C GLY A 511 -21.84 3.71 13.43
N ILE A 512 -21.21 2.62 12.99
CA ILE A 512 -21.43 1.83 11.76
C ILE A 512 -21.10 2.52 10.42
N PRO A 513 -20.00 2.12 9.74
CA PRO A 513 -19.43 2.76 8.54
C PRO A 513 -20.29 2.68 7.26
N PHE A 514 -21.35 1.85 7.24
CA PHE A 514 -22.10 1.54 6.02
C PHE A 514 -23.58 1.89 6.11
N ASP A 515 -24.04 2.55 7.17
CA ASP A 515 -25.48 2.83 7.37
C ASP A 515 -26.05 3.77 6.30
N GLN A 516 -25.25 4.75 5.86
CA GLN A 516 -25.67 5.64 4.76
C GLN A 516 -25.72 4.91 3.42
N ALA A 517 -24.78 4.01 3.17
CA ALA A 517 -24.81 3.14 1.98
C ALA A 517 -26.02 2.19 2.03
N ASP A 518 -26.31 1.60 3.19
CA ASP A 518 -27.50 0.78 3.40
C ASP A 518 -28.78 1.57 3.14
N ALA A 519 -28.88 2.79 3.67
CA ALA A 519 -30.03 3.66 3.45
C ALA A 519 -30.21 3.99 1.96
N LEU A 520 -29.11 4.26 1.24
CA LEU A 520 -29.13 4.51 -0.20
C LEU A 520 -29.66 3.29 -0.96
N TRP A 521 -29.13 2.09 -0.71
CA TRP A 521 -29.54 0.90 -1.45
C TRP A 521 -30.93 0.38 -1.04
N ILE A 522 -31.35 0.57 0.21
CA ILE A 522 -32.74 0.35 0.63
C ILE A 522 -33.68 1.32 -0.10
N SER A 523 -33.28 2.59 -0.25
CA SER A 523 -34.07 3.54 -1.06
C SER A 523 -34.23 3.06 -2.50
N MET A 524 -33.19 2.39 -3.04
CA MET A 524 -33.24 1.72 -4.34
C MET A 524 -34.29 0.63 -4.44
N GLN A 525 -34.33 -0.30 -3.47
CA GLN A 525 -35.37 -1.33 -3.45
C GLN A 525 -36.77 -0.71 -3.36
N ASN A 526 -36.95 0.30 -2.51
CA ASN A 526 -38.26 0.93 -2.31
C ASN A 526 -38.75 1.65 -3.57
N LYS A 527 -37.88 2.42 -4.24
CA LYS A 527 -38.23 3.14 -5.47
C LYS A 527 -38.39 2.19 -6.66
N MET A 528 -37.58 1.13 -6.73
CA MET A 528 -37.75 0.05 -7.71
C MET A 528 -39.10 -0.65 -7.54
N TYR A 529 -39.47 -1.02 -6.31
CA TYR A 529 -40.78 -1.58 -5.99
C TYR A 529 -41.93 -0.65 -6.41
N GLN A 530 -41.82 0.65 -6.09
CA GLN A 530 -42.83 1.64 -6.49
C GLN A 530 -42.95 1.75 -8.01
N PHE A 531 -41.82 1.84 -8.71
CA PHE A 531 -41.77 1.90 -10.17
C PHE A 531 -42.43 0.65 -10.79
N LEU A 532 -42.02 -0.54 -10.38
CA LEU A 532 -42.57 -1.79 -10.91
C LEU A 532 -44.08 -1.93 -10.66
N THR A 533 -44.55 -1.55 -9.47
CA THR A 533 -45.99 -1.56 -9.12
C THR A 533 -46.79 -0.63 -10.03
N THR A 534 -46.30 0.59 -10.28
CA THR A 534 -47.00 1.57 -11.13
C THR A 534 -46.89 1.25 -12.63
N HIS A 535 -45.97 0.36 -13.01
CA HIS A 535 -45.73 -0.06 -14.40
C HIS A 535 -46.18 -1.50 -14.67
N GLY A 536 -47.17 -2.00 -13.91
CA GLY A 536 -47.92 -3.22 -14.26
C GLY A 536 -47.24 -4.55 -13.89
N ALA A 537 -46.20 -4.52 -13.07
CA ALA A 537 -45.63 -5.72 -12.44
C ALA A 537 -46.13 -5.88 -10.99
N GLN A 538 -45.95 -7.06 -10.41
CA GLN A 538 -46.17 -7.39 -9.00
C GLN A 538 -44.82 -7.61 -8.32
N PRO A 539 -44.16 -6.53 -7.84
CA PRO A 539 -42.85 -6.64 -7.22
C PRO A 539 -42.92 -7.17 -5.78
N GLN A 540 -41.83 -7.76 -5.32
CA GLN A 540 -41.59 -8.12 -3.92
C GLN A 540 -40.18 -7.68 -3.51
N ILE A 541 -40.10 -6.83 -2.49
CA ILE A 541 -38.82 -6.50 -1.86
C ILE A 541 -38.31 -7.73 -1.12
N LEU A 542 -37.10 -8.16 -1.43
CA LEU A 542 -36.40 -9.20 -0.67
C LEU A 542 -35.61 -8.57 0.48
N GLN A 543 -35.49 -9.31 1.58
CA GLN A 543 -34.70 -8.86 2.72
C GLN A 543 -33.24 -8.63 2.29
N PRO A 544 -32.66 -7.45 2.58
CA PRO A 544 -31.26 -7.20 2.31
C PRO A 544 -30.37 -8.26 2.94
N VAL A 545 -29.44 -8.79 2.16
CA VAL A 545 -28.37 -9.63 2.71
C VAL A 545 -27.19 -8.73 3.01
N ARG A 546 -26.78 -8.68 4.28
CA ARG A 546 -25.60 -7.94 4.71
C ARG A 546 -24.67 -8.91 5.41
N ASN A 547 -23.52 -9.16 4.80
CA ASN A 547 -22.48 -9.98 5.39
C ASN A 547 -21.24 -9.15 5.66
N ARG A 548 -21.12 -8.72 6.91
CA ARG A 548 -20.04 -7.88 7.41
C ARG A 548 -19.40 -8.63 8.56
N PRO A 549 -18.07 -8.80 8.64
CA PRO A 549 -17.43 -9.36 9.82
C PRO A 549 -17.87 -8.60 11.09
N LYS A 550 -18.07 -9.32 12.20
CA LYS A 550 -18.33 -8.67 13.49
C LYS A 550 -17.09 -7.88 13.85
N TRP A 551 -17.20 -6.56 13.83
CA TRP A 551 -16.02 -5.71 14.01
C TRP A 551 -15.32 -5.97 15.34
N ASP A 552 -16.08 -6.23 16.40
CA ASP A 552 -15.50 -6.59 17.70
C ASP A 552 -14.69 -7.88 17.66
N ASP A 553 -15.07 -8.85 16.82
CA ASP A 553 -14.32 -10.09 16.61
C ASP A 553 -13.03 -9.83 15.80
N VAL A 554 -13.12 -9.03 14.73
CA VAL A 554 -11.95 -8.62 13.94
C VAL A 554 -10.96 -7.83 14.81
N LYS A 555 -11.47 -6.85 15.56
CA LYS A 555 -10.67 -6.03 16.49
C LYS A 555 -10.02 -6.90 17.54
N ARG A 556 -10.76 -7.82 18.16
CA ARG A 556 -10.21 -8.78 19.13
C ARG A 556 -9.13 -9.67 18.51
N ALA A 557 -9.33 -10.16 17.29
CA ALA A 557 -8.31 -10.96 16.61
C ALA A 557 -7.04 -10.13 16.32
N LEU A 558 -7.20 -8.86 15.96
CA LEU A 558 -6.08 -7.93 15.76
C LEU A 558 -5.36 -7.62 17.08
N ASP A 559 -6.09 -7.24 18.13
CA ASP A 559 -5.57 -6.84 19.44
C ASP A 559 -4.89 -8.02 20.16
N GLU A 560 -5.49 -9.21 20.08
CA GLU A 560 -4.98 -10.42 20.73
C GLU A 560 -4.11 -11.27 19.82
N ASN A 561 -3.81 -10.78 18.62
CA ASN A 561 -2.95 -11.43 17.64
C ASN A 561 -3.39 -12.88 17.28
N ARG A 562 -4.70 -13.09 17.18
CA ARG A 562 -5.30 -14.37 16.76
C ARG A 562 -5.42 -14.42 15.24
N SER A 563 -5.27 -15.60 14.65
CA SER A 563 -5.48 -15.78 13.20
C SER A 563 -6.89 -15.32 12.79
N LEU A 564 -7.01 -14.61 11.68
CA LEU A 564 -8.29 -14.18 11.10
C LEU A 564 -9.13 -15.35 10.59
N SER A 565 -8.50 -16.51 10.36
CA SER A 565 -9.23 -17.75 10.08
C SER A 565 -10.12 -18.22 11.25
N THR A 566 -9.88 -17.69 12.46
CA THR A 566 -10.69 -17.98 13.65
C THR A 566 -11.91 -17.07 13.79
N LEU A 567 -12.08 -16.09 12.90
CA LEU A 567 -13.26 -15.22 12.91
C LEU A 567 -14.50 -16.05 12.62
N PRO A 568 -15.54 -15.97 13.46
CA PRO A 568 -16.79 -16.67 13.21
C PRO A 568 -17.42 -16.13 11.93
N CYS A 569 -17.99 -17.04 11.13
CA CYS A 569 -18.89 -16.66 10.04
C CYS A 569 -20.14 -16.00 10.64
N ASN A 570 -20.60 -14.92 10.01
CA ASN A 570 -21.81 -14.21 10.42
C ASN A 570 -23.07 -14.71 9.74
#